data_AF-A0A526V6W7-F1
#
_entry.id   AF-A0A526V6W7-F1
#
_cell.length_a   1.000
_cell.length_b   1.000
_cell.length_c   1.000
_cell.angle_alpha   90.00
_cell.angle_beta   90.00
_cell.angle_gamma   90.00
#
_symmetry.space_group_name_H-M   'P 1'
#
loop_
_entity.id
_entity.type
_entity.pdbx_description
1 polymer ?
#
loop_
_entity_poly.entity_id
_entity_poly.type
_entity_poly.pdbx_seq_one_letter_code
_entity_poly.pdbx_strand_id
1 'polypeptide(L)'
;MDFLTLLQSLPLLLALAKGALPSVAAFGMGFGQWTASLPPCRDFTFEATSYLVCEVDPKRYQLELFWKDAAGKPFQSLHNLHATQQAAGRTMLFGINAGMYHPNLAPVGLYVERGQEMASVKTGSGSGNFSLQPNGIFYMRNGKAAVRATRDFVKRRPTVDYATQSGPMLVIDGKLHPKFQADGTSRKTRDGVGVRKD
;
A
#
# COMPACT_ATOMS: atom_id res chain seq x y z
N MET A 1 14.19 -26.10 86.78
CA MET A 1 12.97 -25.50 87.38
C MET A 1 11.96 -25.41 86.27
N ASP A 2 10.92 -26.23 86.38
CA ASP A 2 9.77 -26.34 85.48
C ASP A 2 8.93 -25.05 85.42
N PHE A 3 7.77 -25.15 84.77
CA PHE A 3 6.60 -24.24 84.72
C PHE A 3 6.61 -23.30 83.50
N LEU A 4 5.87 -23.53 82.41
CA LEU A 4 4.49 -24.03 82.25
C LEU A 4 3.40 -23.29 83.04
N THR A 5 3.68 -22.09 83.57
CA THR A 5 2.66 -21.19 84.15
C THR A 5 2.93 -19.72 83.85
N LEU A 6 3.08 -19.35 82.58
CA LEU A 6 2.89 -17.96 82.15
C LEU A 6 2.29 -17.87 80.73
N LEU A 7 1.44 -18.83 80.38
CA LEU A 7 0.24 -18.48 79.63
C LEU A 7 -0.78 -17.95 80.64
N GLN A 8 -1.52 -16.91 80.27
CA GLN A 8 -2.65 -16.27 80.96
C GLN A 8 -2.33 -14.98 81.73
N SER A 9 -2.03 -13.90 81.01
CA SER A 9 -2.70 -12.59 81.20
C SER A 9 -2.05 -11.54 80.29
N LEU A 10 -2.75 -11.19 79.21
CA LEU A 10 -2.94 -9.84 78.66
C LEU A 10 -3.47 -9.98 77.21
N PRO A 11 -4.72 -10.42 77.01
CA PRO A 11 -5.49 -9.87 75.91
C PRO A 11 -5.82 -8.40 76.25
N LEU A 12 -6.07 -7.58 75.22
CA LEU A 12 -6.40 -6.14 75.27
C LEU A 12 -5.22 -5.19 75.56
N LEU A 13 -4.49 -4.84 74.50
CA LEU A 13 -4.39 -3.45 74.05
C LEU A 13 -3.72 -3.42 72.67
N LEU A 14 -4.26 -2.57 71.79
CA LEU A 14 -3.84 -2.29 70.43
C LEU A 14 -4.36 -3.24 69.34
N ALA A 15 -5.69 -3.23 69.23
CA ALA A 15 -6.33 -3.14 67.93
C ALA A 15 -5.78 -1.93 67.12
N LEU A 16 -5.89 -2.04 65.79
CA LEU A 16 -5.69 -1.00 64.75
C LEU A 16 -4.27 -0.89 64.15
N ALA A 17 -3.90 -1.89 63.35
CA ALA A 17 -3.14 -1.66 62.12
C ALA A 17 -3.47 -2.71 61.06
N LYS A 18 -4.76 -2.87 60.74
CA LYS A 18 -5.18 -3.50 59.47
C LYS A 18 -4.98 -2.49 58.34
N GLY A 19 -3.72 -2.24 57.99
CA GLY A 19 -3.36 -1.59 56.74
C GLY A 19 -3.48 -2.61 55.62
N ALA A 20 -4.48 -2.44 54.77
CA ALA A 20 -4.69 -3.23 53.58
C ALA A 20 -3.41 -3.23 52.71
N LEU A 21 -2.80 -4.41 52.53
CA LEU A 21 -1.85 -4.64 51.45
C LEU A 21 -2.69 -4.80 50.18
N PRO A 22 -2.60 -3.90 49.19
CA PRO A 22 -3.22 -4.15 47.91
C PRO A 22 -2.46 -5.30 47.25
N SER A 23 -3.17 -6.40 47.01
CA SER A 23 -2.72 -7.49 46.14
C SER A 23 -2.33 -6.89 44.80
N VAL A 24 -1.02 -6.83 44.53
CA VAL A 24 -0.50 -6.46 43.21
C VAL A 24 -0.86 -7.61 42.27
N ALA A 25 -2.02 -7.49 41.62
CA ALA A 25 -2.34 -8.29 40.45
C ALA A 25 -1.26 -7.99 39.42
N ALA A 26 -0.36 -8.94 39.19
CA ALA A 26 0.55 -8.92 38.06
C ALA A 26 -0.30 -9.02 36.79
N PHE A 27 -0.76 -7.87 36.30
CA PHE A 27 -1.18 -7.72 34.92
C PHE A 27 0.07 -7.99 34.09
N GLY A 28 0.21 -9.24 33.64
CA GLY A 28 1.03 -9.56 32.48
C GLY A 28 0.42 -8.80 31.31
N MET A 29 0.83 -7.55 31.13
CA MET A 29 0.73 -6.88 29.85
C MET A 29 1.62 -7.69 28.92
N GLY A 30 1.01 -8.68 28.27
CA GLY A 30 1.48 -9.15 26.98
C GLY A 30 1.45 -7.92 26.08
N PHE A 31 2.55 -7.16 26.07
CA PHE A 31 2.94 -6.39 24.91
C PHE A 31 3.22 -7.43 23.84
N GLY A 32 2.16 -7.96 23.24
CA GLY A 32 2.22 -8.41 21.87
C GLY A 32 2.76 -7.21 21.14
N GLN A 33 4.06 -7.27 20.84
CA GLN A 33 4.67 -6.40 19.86
C GLN A 33 3.94 -6.73 18.57
N TRP A 34 2.82 -6.04 18.35
CA TRP A 34 2.36 -5.73 17.03
C TRP A 34 3.54 -4.97 16.43
N THR A 35 4.49 -5.70 15.86
CA THR A 35 5.33 -5.13 14.82
C THR A 35 4.35 -4.75 13.74
N ALA A 36 3.79 -3.55 13.84
CA ALA A 36 3.28 -2.84 12.69
C ALA A 36 4.41 -2.98 11.69
N SER A 37 4.20 -3.78 10.65
CA SER A 37 5.13 -3.81 9.55
C SER A 37 5.22 -2.36 9.12
N LEU A 38 6.38 -1.74 9.38
CA LEU A 38 6.70 -0.41 8.91
C LEU A 38 6.16 -0.32 7.48
N PRO A 39 5.44 0.76 7.12
CA PRO A 39 4.81 0.82 5.82
C PRO A 39 5.85 0.46 4.77
N PRO A 40 5.47 -0.18 3.66
CA PRO A 40 6.42 -0.53 2.60
C PRO A 40 7.09 0.71 1.97
N CYS A 41 6.90 1.90 2.53
CA CYS A 41 7.29 3.20 2.02
C CYS A 41 8.33 3.86 2.92
N ARG A 42 9.28 4.54 2.29
CA ARG A 42 10.28 5.38 2.95
C ARG A 42 10.42 6.71 2.21
N ASP A 43 10.76 7.75 2.96
CA ASP A 43 11.20 8.99 2.36
C ASP A 43 12.54 8.77 1.65
N PHE A 44 12.69 9.42 0.51
CA PHE A 44 13.89 9.40 -0.29
C PHE A 44 14.12 10.77 -0.91
N THR A 45 15.27 11.37 -0.62
CA THR A 45 15.66 12.64 -1.24
C THR A 45 16.71 12.37 -2.29
N PHE A 46 16.46 12.86 -3.50
CA PHE A 46 17.45 12.91 -4.56
C PHE A 46 17.60 14.35 -5.02
N GLU A 47 18.84 14.84 -4.99
CA GLU A 47 19.16 16.27 -5.13
C GLU A 47 18.34 17.11 -4.12
N ALA A 48 17.48 18.00 -4.60
CA ALA A 48 16.60 18.84 -3.78
C ALA A 48 15.12 18.43 -3.85
N THR A 49 14.81 17.21 -4.32
CA THR A 49 13.43 16.71 -4.45
C THR A 49 13.20 15.52 -3.54
N SER A 50 12.11 15.58 -2.77
CA SER A 50 11.66 14.49 -1.91
C SER A 50 10.68 13.59 -2.63
N TYR A 51 10.83 12.29 -2.42
CA TYR A 51 10.00 11.21 -2.96
C TYR A 51 9.54 10.31 -1.82
N LEU A 52 8.34 9.77 -1.94
CA LEU A 52 7.91 8.61 -1.15
C LEU A 52 8.09 7.35 -2.01
N VAL A 53 9.00 6.47 -1.61
CA VAL A 53 9.32 5.24 -2.35
C VAL A 53 8.75 4.05 -1.62
N CYS A 54 7.77 3.38 -2.25
CA CYS A 54 7.11 2.19 -1.72
C CYS A 54 7.58 0.91 -2.43
N GLU A 55 8.18 -0.02 -1.69
CA GLU A 55 8.61 -1.33 -2.15
C GLU A 55 7.65 -2.42 -1.66
N VAL A 56 6.94 -3.05 -2.59
CA VAL A 56 5.89 -4.03 -2.28
C VAL A 56 6.27 -5.40 -2.81
N ASP A 57 6.32 -6.40 -1.92
CA ASP A 57 6.35 -7.82 -2.29
C ASP A 57 4.91 -8.34 -2.49
N PRO A 58 4.49 -8.68 -3.72
CA PRO A 58 3.15 -9.17 -4.01
C PRO A 58 2.80 -10.51 -3.35
N LYS A 59 3.78 -11.22 -2.76
CA LYS A 59 3.54 -12.42 -1.94
C LYS A 59 3.10 -12.09 -0.52
N ARG A 60 3.41 -10.88 -0.04
CA ARG A 60 3.13 -10.43 1.33
C ARG A 60 1.99 -9.42 1.40
N TYR A 61 1.83 -8.61 0.37
CA TYR A 61 0.82 -7.56 0.30
C TYR A 61 -0.02 -7.68 -0.97
N GLN A 62 -1.29 -7.32 -0.87
CA GLN A 62 -2.18 -7.27 -2.02
C GLN A 62 -2.02 -5.94 -2.75
N LEU A 63 -1.86 -6.01 -4.07
CA LEU A 63 -1.78 -4.86 -4.96
C LEU A 63 -2.97 -4.90 -5.91
N GLU A 64 -3.84 -3.89 -5.83
CA GLU A 64 -5.13 -3.88 -6.52
C GLU A 64 -5.38 -2.54 -7.20
N LEU A 65 -6.23 -2.57 -8.24
CA LEU A 65 -6.76 -1.38 -8.88
C LEU A 65 -8.25 -1.25 -8.53
N PHE A 66 -8.69 0.00 -8.38
CA PHE A 66 -10.07 0.34 -8.08
C PHE A 66 -10.53 1.48 -8.97
N TRP A 67 -11.66 1.30 -9.65
CA TRP A 67 -12.32 2.37 -10.40
C TRP A 67 -13.64 2.78 -9.78
N LYS A 68 -14.55 1.82 -9.61
CA LYS A 68 -15.94 2.06 -9.18
C LYS A 68 -16.26 1.31 -7.89
N ASP A 69 -17.16 1.88 -7.11
CA ASP A 69 -17.78 1.24 -5.95
C ASP A 69 -18.79 0.16 -6.38
N ALA A 70 -19.39 -0.50 -5.38
CA ALA A 70 -20.39 -1.54 -5.60
C ALA A 70 -21.69 -1.03 -6.27
N ALA A 71 -21.95 0.28 -6.23
CA ALA A 71 -23.07 0.92 -6.92
C ALA A 71 -22.70 1.36 -8.37
N GLY A 72 -21.48 1.06 -8.82
CA GLY A 72 -20.99 1.42 -10.15
C GLY A 72 -20.56 2.89 -10.29
N LYS A 73 -20.46 3.63 -9.18
CA LYS A 73 -19.99 5.03 -9.18
C LYS A 73 -18.48 5.08 -9.01
N PRO A 74 -17.74 5.93 -9.76
CA PRO A 74 -16.31 6.09 -9.52
C PRO A 74 -16.01 6.52 -8.09
N PHE A 75 -14.90 6.04 -7.50
CA PHE A 75 -14.51 6.43 -6.14
C PHE A 75 -14.20 7.94 -5.98
N GLN A 76 -13.78 8.60 -7.07
CA GLN A 76 -13.42 10.04 -7.14
C GLN A 76 -12.19 10.47 -6.32
N SER A 77 -11.89 9.81 -5.20
CA SER A 77 -10.72 10.13 -4.37
C SER A 77 -10.17 8.89 -3.66
N LEU A 78 -8.88 8.96 -3.31
CA LEU A 78 -8.22 7.94 -2.47
C LEU A 78 -8.81 7.90 -1.05
N HIS A 79 -9.35 9.02 -0.56
CA HIS A 79 -10.03 9.09 0.74
C HIS A 79 -11.31 8.25 0.74
N ASN A 80 -12.15 8.38 -0.29
CA ASN A 80 -13.38 7.60 -0.43
C ASN A 80 -13.08 6.10 -0.57
N LEU A 81 -12.05 5.76 -1.34
CA LEU A 81 -11.56 4.39 -1.44
C LEU A 81 -11.11 3.86 -0.07
N HIS A 82 -10.27 4.61 0.64
CA HIS A 82 -9.81 4.24 1.98
C HIS A 82 -10.97 4.01 2.95
N ALA A 83 -11.92 4.93 3.03
CA ALA A 83 -13.10 4.79 3.90
C ALA A 83 -13.93 3.55 3.56
N THR A 84 -14.12 3.28 2.26
CA THR A 84 -14.87 2.09 1.81
C THR A 84 -14.14 0.80 2.17
N GLN A 85 -12.83 0.74 1.97
CA GLN A 85 -12.02 -0.43 2.30
C GLN A 85 -11.97 -0.65 3.83
N GLN A 86 -11.85 0.42 4.61
CA GLN A 86 -11.90 0.36 6.06
C GLN A 86 -13.25 -0.15 6.57
N ALA A 87 -14.36 0.31 6.00
CA ALA A 87 -15.69 -0.20 6.32
C ALA A 87 -15.85 -1.68 5.96
N ALA A 88 -15.13 -2.16 4.94
CA ALA A 88 -15.05 -3.58 4.57
C ALA A 88 -14.04 -4.39 5.43
N GLY A 89 -13.50 -3.82 6.50
CA GLY A 89 -12.54 -4.49 7.39
C GLY A 89 -11.13 -4.65 6.78
N ARG A 90 -10.82 -3.90 5.71
CA ARG A 90 -9.53 -3.95 5.02
C ARG A 90 -8.69 -2.71 5.36
N THR A 91 -7.41 -2.90 5.65
CA THR A 91 -6.48 -1.80 5.86
C THR A 91 -5.76 -1.47 4.56
N MET A 92 -5.92 -0.24 4.08
CA MET A 92 -5.16 0.28 2.94
C MET A 92 -3.88 0.96 3.45
N LEU A 93 -2.72 0.40 3.11
CA LEU A 93 -1.41 0.90 3.58
C LEU A 93 -0.95 2.18 2.86
N PHE A 94 -1.23 2.28 1.57
CA PHE A 94 -1.01 3.46 0.75
C PHE A 94 -1.83 3.36 -0.55
N GLY A 95 -1.92 4.46 -1.31
CA GLY A 95 -2.53 4.47 -2.64
C GLY A 95 -2.08 5.68 -3.44
N ILE A 96 -2.06 5.52 -4.75
CA ILE A 96 -1.70 6.55 -5.73
C ILE A 96 -2.70 6.51 -6.89
N ASN A 97 -2.80 7.58 -7.68
CA ASN A 97 -3.55 7.47 -8.93
C ASN A 97 -2.83 6.54 -9.92
N ALA A 98 -3.60 5.86 -10.76
CA ALA A 98 -3.09 4.93 -11.77
C ALA A 98 -2.89 5.63 -13.13
N GLY A 99 -3.31 4.97 -14.23
CA GLY A 99 -3.28 5.53 -15.58
C GLY A 99 -4.17 6.76 -15.80
N MET A 100 -4.09 7.32 -17.01
CA MET A 100 -4.90 8.49 -17.40
C MET A 100 -6.39 8.17 -17.41
N TYR A 101 -7.19 9.19 -17.08
CA TYR A 101 -8.65 9.15 -17.13
C TYR A 101 -9.23 10.38 -17.85
N HIS A 102 -10.42 10.22 -18.42
CA HIS A 102 -11.25 11.27 -19.01
C HIS A 102 -11.93 12.13 -17.92
N PRO A 103 -12.49 13.31 -18.22
CA PRO A 103 -13.19 14.15 -17.22
C PRO A 103 -14.31 13.43 -16.44
N ASN A 104 -14.94 12.41 -17.04
CA ASN A 104 -15.92 11.55 -16.37
C ASN A 104 -15.30 10.41 -15.54
N LEU A 105 -13.98 10.47 -15.30
CA LEU A 105 -13.16 9.50 -14.58
C LEU A 105 -13.06 8.12 -15.24
N ALA A 106 -13.41 7.98 -16.51
CA ALA A 106 -13.21 6.73 -17.25
C ALA A 106 -11.75 6.55 -17.69
N PRO A 107 -11.16 5.33 -17.60
CA PRO A 107 -9.80 5.08 -18.08
C PRO A 107 -9.63 5.41 -19.57
N VAL A 108 -8.52 6.06 -19.93
CA VAL A 108 -8.21 6.40 -21.33
C VAL A 108 -7.60 5.22 -22.10
N GLY A 109 -6.86 4.36 -21.41
CA GLY A 109 -6.20 3.17 -21.96
C GLY A 109 -6.62 1.91 -21.22
N LEU A 110 -5.86 0.82 -21.42
CA LEU A 110 -6.17 -0.49 -20.81
C LEU A 110 -6.44 -0.34 -19.32
N TYR A 111 -7.58 -0.87 -18.89
CA TYR A 111 -7.93 -1.04 -17.49
C TYR A 111 -8.54 -2.42 -17.28
N VAL A 112 -7.89 -3.23 -16.45
CA VAL A 112 -8.37 -4.54 -16.01
C VAL A 112 -8.47 -4.53 -14.48
N GLU A 113 -9.61 -4.95 -13.96
CA GLU A 113 -9.87 -5.07 -12.52
C GLU A 113 -10.50 -6.44 -12.24
N ARG A 114 -9.92 -7.22 -11.32
CA ARG A 114 -10.38 -8.57 -10.96
C ARG A 114 -10.61 -9.48 -12.17
N GLY A 115 -9.69 -9.43 -13.13
CA GLY A 115 -9.71 -10.24 -14.35
C GLY A 115 -10.64 -9.73 -15.45
N GLN A 116 -11.41 -8.67 -15.22
CA GLN A 116 -12.33 -8.10 -16.20
C GLN A 116 -11.71 -6.88 -16.89
N GLU A 117 -11.58 -6.93 -18.22
CA GLU A 117 -11.22 -5.76 -19.03
C GLU A 117 -12.41 -4.81 -19.08
N MET A 118 -12.25 -3.62 -18.49
CA MET A 118 -13.28 -2.57 -18.47
C MET A 118 -12.99 -1.43 -19.44
N ALA A 119 -11.75 -1.30 -19.91
CA ALA A 119 -11.33 -0.38 -20.95
C ALA A 119 -10.22 -1.00 -21.78
N SER A 120 -10.28 -0.83 -23.10
CA SER A 120 -9.34 -1.46 -24.02
C SER A 120 -8.01 -0.73 -24.16
N VAL A 121 -6.98 -1.47 -24.59
CA VAL A 121 -5.65 -0.93 -24.86
C VAL A 121 -5.72 0.20 -25.90
N LYS A 122 -5.13 1.35 -25.58
CA LYS A 122 -4.91 2.44 -26.53
C LYS A 122 -3.63 2.18 -27.31
N THR A 123 -3.74 1.87 -28.60
CA THR A 123 -2.59 1.75 -29.52
C THR A 123 -2.40 3.02 -30.33
N GLY A 124 -1.16 3.48 -30.48
CA GLY A 124 -0.79 4.66 -31.28
C GLY A 124 -0.26 5.83 -30.44
N SER A 125 0.15 6.91 -31.11
CA SER A 125 0.50 8.18 -30.48
C SER A 125 -0.77 8.99 -30.20
N GLY A 126 -1.31 8.86 -29.00
CA GLY A 126 -2.36 9.76 -28.51
C GLY A 126 -1.78 11.09 -28.00
N SER A 127 -2.63 11.96 -27.45
CA SER A 127 -2.18 13.07 -26.61
C SER A 127 -1.87 12.60 -25.18
N GLY A 128 -1.12 13.38 -24.41
CA GLY A 128 -0.81 13.08 -23.00
C GLY A 128 0.20 11.95 -22.80
N ASN A 129 0.04 11.14 -21.75
CA ASN A 129 0.98 10.09 -21.32
C ASN A 129 1.22 9.00 -22.37
N PHE A 130 0.35 8.87 -23.38
CA PHE A 130 0.49 7.87 -24.44
C PHE A 130 1.25 8.38 -25.68
N SER A 131 1.57 9.67 -25.73
CA SER A 131 2.24 10.31 -26.86
C SER A 131 3.69 9.85 -27.03
N LEU A 132 4.42 9.72 -25.92
CA LEU A 132 5.83 9.37 -25.93
C LEU A 132 6.02 7.85 -25.85
N GLN A 133 6.48 7.28 -26.96
CA GLN A 133 6.76 5.85 -27.10
C GLN A 133 8.23 5.50 -26.78
N PRO A 134 8.48 4.32 -26.18
CA PRO A 134 7.48 3.35 -25.73
C PRO A 134 6.71 3.77 -24.45
N ASN A 135 5.40 3.54 -24.48
CA ASN A 135 4.55 3.56 -23.29
C ASN A 135 4.32 2.13 -22.77
N GLY A 136 3.76 1.99 -21.57
CA GLY A 136 3.78 0.74 -20.83
C GLY A 136 2.44 0.34 -20.23
N ILE A 137 2.33 -0.95 -19.95
CA ILE A 137 1.25 -1.55 -19.16
C ILE A 137 1.90 -2.17 -17.94
N PHE A 138 1.49 -1.68 -16.76
CA PHE A 138 1.71 -2.39 -15.51
C PHE A 138 0.57 -3.39 -15.32
N TYR A 139 0.88 -4.62 -14.95
CA TYR A 139 -0.12 -5.65 -14.70
C TYR A 139 0.29 -6.62 -13.59
N MET A 140 -0.72 -7.19 -12.95
CA MET A 140 -0.60 -8.28 -11.98
C MET A 140 -1.17 -9.56 -12.58
N ARG A 141 -0.49 -10.67 -12.36
CA ARG A 141 -0.96 -12.01 -12.73
C ARG A 141 -0.44 -13.05 -11.75
N ASN A 142 -1.33 -13.81 -11.14
CA ASN A 142 -0.99 -14.93 -10.24
C ASN A 142 -0.01 -14.50 -9.14
N GLY A 143 -0.27 -13.37 -8.48
CA GLY A 143 0.60 -12.83 -7.43
C GLY A 143 1.96 -12.34 -7.93
N LYS A 144 2.11 -12.01 -9.22
CA LYS A 144 3.34 -11.44 -9.79
C LYS A 144 3.05 -10.13 -10.51
N ALA A 145 3.91 -9.14 -10.28
CA ALA A 145 3.88 -7.85 -10.96
C ALA A 145 4.77 -7.87 -12.20
N ALA A 146 4.37 -7.14 -13.23
CA ALA A 146 5.22 -6.88 -14.38
C ALA A 146 4.88 -5.55 -15.04
N VAL A 147 5.89 -4.93 -15.66
CA VAL A 147 5.71 -3.84 -16.62
C VAL A 147 6.11 -4.35 -17.99
N ARG A 148 5.33 -4.02 -19.02
CA ARG A 148 5.62 -4.40 -20.40
C ARG A 148 5.32 -3.24 -21.34
N ALA A 149 6.13 -3.07 -22.38
CA ALA A 149 5.80 -2.15 -23.46
C ALA A 149 4.43 -2.51 -24.07
N THR A 150 3.61 -1.51 -24.36
CA THR A 150 2.24 -1.73 -24.85
C THR A 150 2.19 -2.62 -26.09
N ARG A 151 3.12 -2.43 -27.04
CA ARG A 151 3.18 -3.25 -28.27
C ARG A 151 3.40 -4.73 -27.96
N ASP A 152 4.28 -5.04 -27.01
CA ASP A 152 4.58 -6.41 -26.62
C ASP A 152 3.44 -7.04 -25.81
N PHE A 153 2.78 -6.25 -24.96
CA PHE A 153 1.59 -6.69 -24.25
C PHE A 153 0.45 -7.04 -25.23
N VAL A 154 0.20 -6.19 -26.23
CA VAL A 154 -0.82 -6.43 -27.26
C VAL A 154 -0.47 -7.63 -28.14
N LYS A 155 0.82 -7.92 -28.36
CA LYS A 155 1.24 -9.11 -29.11
C LYS A 155 1.03 -10.40 -28.32
N ARG A 156 1.33 -10.40 -27.01
CA ARG A 156 1.25 -11.61 -26.16
C ARG A 156 -0.12 -11.85 -25.54
N ARG A 157 -0.90 -10.78 -25.30
CA ARG A 157 -2.22 -10.76 -24.63
C ARG A 157 -2.31 -11.74 -23.46
N PRO A 158 -1.46 -11.59 -22.42
CA PRO A 158 -1.60 -12.42 -21.24
C PRO A 158 -2.95 -12.17 -20.56
N THR A 159 -3.55 -13.22 -20.01
CA THR A 159 -4.62 -13.07 -19.01
C THR A 159 -4.02 -12.46 -17.74
N VAL A 160 -4.63 -11.40 -17.21
CA VAL A 160 -4.12 -10.63 -16.07
C VAL A 160 -5.25 -10.37 -15.08
N ASP A 161 -4.90 -10.30 -13.80
CA ASP A 161 -5.85 -10.03 -12.71
C ASP A 161 -6.15 -8.53 -12.62
N TYR A 162 -5.10 -7.72 -12.80
CA TYR A 162 -5.18 -6.26 -12.82
C TYR A 162 -4.24 -5.72 -13.89
N ALA A 163 -4.63 -4.63 -14.56
CA ALA A 163 -3.74 -3.92 -15.47
C ALA A 163 -4.14 -2.46 -15.61
N THR A 164 -3.14 -1.59 -15.75
CA THR A 164 -3.32 -0.19 -16.09
C THR A 164 -2.30 0.24 -17.13
N GLN A 165 -2.76 0.91 -18.19
CA GLN A 165 -1.90 1.49 -19.20
C GLN A 165 -1.51 2.92 -18.80
N SER A 166 -0.22 3.22 -18.90
CA SER A 166 0.29 4.58 -18.71
C SER A 166 1.53 4.82 -19.58
N GLY A 167 2.13 5.99 -19.46
CA GLY A 167 3.36 6.29 -20.15
C GLY A 167 3.91 7.68 -19.85
N PRO A 168 5.11 7.97 -20.37
CA PRO A 168 6.03 7.03 -21.01
C PRO A 168 6.58 5.97 -20.05
N MET A 169 7.17 4.89 -20.58
CA MET A 169 8.03 4.04 -19.74
C MET A 169 9.26 4.84 -19.32
N LEU A 170 9.70 4.73 -18.06
CA LEU A 170 10.85 5.50 -17.57
C LEU A 170 12.17 4.71 -17.73
N VAL A 171 12.14 3.43 -17.35
CA VAL A 171 13.28 2.50 -17.41
C VAL A 171 12.82 1.23 -18.14
N ILE A 172 13.62 0.79 -19.11
CA ILE A 172 13.34 -0.35 -19.99
C ILE A 172 14.60 -1.20 -20.02
N ASP A 173 14.51 -2.44 -19.52
CA ASP A 173 15.64 -3.37 -19.44
C ASP A 173 16.89 -2.75 -18.79
N GLY A 174 16.68 -1.96 -17.72
CA GLY A 174 17.73 -1.27 -16.98
C GLY A 174 18.27 0.00 -17.64
N LYS A 175 17.75 0.41 -18.81
CA LYS A 175 18.14 1.63 -19.51
C LYS A 175 17.07 2.71 -19.39
N LEU A 176 17.48 3.96 -19.23
CA LEU A 176 16.56 5.10 -19.28
C LEU A 176 15.88 5.18 -20.65
N HIS A 177 14.65 5.69 -20.67
CA HIS A 177 13.90 5.91 -21.89
C HIS A 177 14.72 6.75 -22.89
N PRO A 178 14.90 6.32 -24.15
CA PRO A 178 15.87 6.93 -25.08
C PRO A 178 15.51 8.36 -25.50
N LYS A 179 14.26 8.78 -25.31
CA LYS A 179 13.79 10.15 -25.59
C LYS A 179 13.88 11.08 -24.38
N PHE A 180 14.35 10.61 -23.23
CA PHE A 180 14.54 11.48 -22.07
C PHE A 180 15.84 12.25 -22.20
N GLN A 181 15.74 13.57 -22.03
CA GLN A 181 16.87 14.48 -21.98
C GLN A 181 17.27 14.68 -20.52
N ALA A 182 18.58 14.82 -20.26
CA ALA A 182 19.09 15.04 -18.91
C ALA A 182 18.54 16.33 -18.27
N ASP A 183 18.30 17.36 -19.10
CA ASP A 183 17.84 18.69 -18.74
C ASP A 183 16.39 18.96 -19.16
N GLY A 184 15.57 17.91 -19.25
CA GLY A 184 14.19 18.01 -19.69
C GLY A 184 13.40 19.12 -18.99
N THR A 185 12.68 19.94 -19.76
CA THR A 185 11.96 21.12 -19.25
C THR A 185 10.61 20.79 -18.59
N SER A 186 10.15 19.54 -18.71
CA SER A 186 8.85 19.10 -18.19
C SER A 186 8.91 18.77 -16.69
N ARG A 187 8.77 19.79 -15.84
CA ARG A 187 8.66 19.63 -14.39
C ARG A 187 7.20 19.57 -13.96
N LYS A 188 6.76 18.40 -13.47
CA LYS A 188 5.40 18.13 -12.97
C LYS A 188 5.49 17.15 -11.79
N THR A 189 4.50 17.17 -10.91
CA THR A 189 4.29 16.09 -9.94
C THR A 189 3.95 14.81 -10.68
N ARG A 190 4.62 13.71 -10.32
CA ARG A 190 4.51 12.42 -10.98
C ARG A 190 4.48 11.31 -9.96
N ASP A 191 3.62 10.34 -10.23
CA ASP A 191 3.69 9.02 -9.62
C ASP A 191 4.15 8.02 -10.68
N GLY A 192 4.82 6.96 -10.23
CA GLY A 192 5.34 5.92 -11.11
C GLY A 192 5.31 4.57 -10.42
N VAL A 193 5.13 3.52 -11.22
CA VAL A 193 5.26 2.14 -10.78
C VAL A 193 6.28 1.43 -11.66
N GLY A 194 7.12 0.62 -11.02
CA GLY A 194 8.13 -0.19 -11.66
C GLY A 194 8.17 -1.58 -11.03
N VAL A 195 8.91 -2.48 -11.66
CA VAL A 195 9.23 -3.79 -11.11
C VAL A 195 10.73 -3.95 -11.06
N ARG A 196 11.22 -4.55 -9.98
CA ARG A 196 12.62 -4.94 -9.87
C ARG A 196 12.86 -6.23 -10.69
N LYS A 197 14.13 -6.60 -10.81
CA LYS A 197 14.55 -7.78 -11.59
C LYS A 197 14.32 -9.10 -10.83
N ASP A 198 14.32 -9.05 -9.50
CA ASP A 198 14.22 -10.17 -8.57
C ASP A 198 12.77 -10.62 -8.28
#